data_AF-A0A7X8EIJ0-F1
#
_entry.id   AF-A0A7X8EIJ0-F1
#
_cell.length_a   1.000
_cell.length_b   1.000
_cell.length_c   1.000
_cell.angle_alpha   90.00
_cell.angle_beta   90.00
_cell.angle_gamma   90.00
#
_symmetry.space_group_name_H-M   'P 1'
#
loop_
_entity.id
_entity.type
_entity.pdbx_description
1 polymer ?
#
loop_
_entity_poly.entity_id
_entity_poly.type
_entity_poly.pdbx_seq_one_letter_code
_entity_poly.pdbx_strand_id
1 'polypeptide(L)'
;MKNSLFISLGIITLTIAVSCKSETKLAKPCIIPYSEVNETPLFLYNLPATTIAMDIKVKQTQSFKGPYSSYATKFLGLDNKSIIKRNSIHFEIVDVQFSQFETPDSSQWYAYMNDPSIIPNFSLSQENVLTSFNAISDSIKKTEYPNVLNPTQVELEGGFIDLGVIKIESEEIQTVYRHIQSDTAIIKVPVQETVRSLKSIEDMARHVSDFIIKIRNHRYELVAGLYEAFPEGESLKVSIEEMYNVENRYTSLFTGINIDTTYTFTFLFTPQGNSITPILKTLCYFDSETGVTLITPNQQYINDNINQQLRLEIEYANYHPIISQRVSNGGPVYRIPALCEVKILLGEKTVSSKLLSINQLGNVIQLPVGILSNSDYKIEIDSKTGNLKSIITGSDYGTKNKKSSKQK
;
A
#
# COMPACT_ATOMS: atom_id res chain seq x y z
N MET A 1 -59.13 19.22 85.27
CA MET A 1 -58.32 18.11 85.85
C MET A 1 -57.40 17.58 84.75
N LYS A 2 -56.19 17.20 85.15
CA LYS A 2 -54.96 17.03 84.35
C LYS A 2 -54.95 15.80 83.41
N ASN A 3 -53.92 15.82 82.55
CA ASN A 3 -53.22 14.76 81.80
C ASN A 3 -53.58 14.69 80.31
N SER A 4 -52.80 15.24 79.36
CA SER A 4 -51.38 15.07 78.95
C SER A 4 -51.11 13.87 78.03
N LEU A 5 -50.63 14.21 76.82
CA LEU A 5 -49.68 13.51 75.92
C LEU A 5 -49.77 11.99 75.75
N PHE A 6 -49.73 11.51 74.50
CA PHE A 6 -48.52 10.89 73.92
C PHE A 6 -48.69 10.64 72.42
N ILE A 7 -47.79 11.22 71.63
CA ILE A 7 -47.61 11.00 70.19
C ILE A 7 -46.76 9.73 70.04
N SER A 8 -47.30 8.68 69.41
CA SER A 8 -46.54 7.45 69.14
C SER A 8 -45.72 7.60 67.86
N LEU A 9 -44.41 7.79 68.04
CA LEU A 9 -43.39 7.80 67.01
C LEU A 9 -43.12 6.34 66.58
N GLY A 10 -43.48 5.98 65.35
CA GLY A 10 -43.16 4.68 64.76
C GLY A 10 -41.69 4.59 64.38
N ILE A 11 -40.93 3.79 65.13
CA ILE A 11 -39.52 3.47 64.86
C ILE A 11 -39.47 2.48 63.70
N ILE A 12 -39.00 2.93 62.53
CA ILE A 12 -38.59 2.08 61.42
C ILE A 12 -37.16 1.62 61.70
N THR A 13 -37.00 0.37 62.12
CA THR A 13 -35.71 -0.28 62.27
C THR A 13 -35.17 -0.69 60.89
N LEU A 14 -34.20 0.08 60.39
CA LEU A 14 -33.45 -0.20 59.18
C LEU A 14 -32.43 -1.32 59.46
N THR A 15 -32.80 -2.57 59.16
CA THR A 15 -31.87 -3.70 59.17
C THR A 15 -30.94 -3.63 57.96
N ILE A 16 -29.71 -3.16 58.18
CA ILE A 16 -28.63 -3.21 57.19
C ILE A 16 -28.18 -4.67 57.07
N ALA A 17 -28.68 -5.36 56.04
CA ALA A 17 -28.13 -6.65 55.64
C ALA A 17 -26.75 -6.42 55.01
N VAL A 18 -25.70 -6.63 55.79
CA VAL A 18 -24.32 -6.74 55.28
C VAL A 18 -24.26 -8.02 54.45
N SER A 19 -24.46 -7.87 53.14
CA SER A 19 -24.21 -8.93 52.17
C SER A 19 -22.70 -9.14 52.06
N CYS A 20 -22.17 -10.04 52.89
CA CYS A 20 -20.86 -10.66 52.67
C CYS A 20 -20.86 -11.31 51.28
N LYS A 21 -20.25 -10.66 50.28
CA LYS A 21 -19.87 -11.33 49.05
C LYS A 21 -18.74 -12.30 49.42
N SER A 22 -19.02 -13.59 49.46
CA SER A 22 -17.97 -14.59 49.52
C SER A 22 -17.11 -14.46 48.25
N GLU A 23 -15.85 -14.08 48.39
CA GLU A 23 -14.86 -14.24 47.33
C GLU A 23 -14.76 -15.73 47.04
N THR A 24 -15.33 -16.15 45.91
CA THR A 24 -15.20 -17.52 45.42
C THR A 24 -13.76 -17.69 44.96
N LYS A 25 -12.95 -18.43 45.74
CA LYS A 25 -11.59 -18.80 45.32
C LYS A 25 -11.69 -19.52 43.97
N LEU A 26 -11.04 -18.98 42.94
CA LEU A 26 -10.95 -19.63 41.63
C LEU A 26 -10.30 -21.00 41.79
N ALA A 27 -10.92 -22.03 41.22
CA ALA A 27 -10.30 -23.34 41.09
C ALA A 27 -9.15 -23.25 40.08
N LYS A 28 -7.94 -23.61 40.52
CA LYS A 28 -6.70 -23.67 39.73
C LYS A 28 -6.38 -25.15 39.40
N PRO A 29 -5.68 -25.47 38.30
CA PRO A 29 -5.14 -24.56 37.29
C PRO A 29 -6.21 -24.09 36.30
N CYS A 30 -6.10 -22.84 35.84
CA CYS A 30 -7.02 -22.29 34.86
C CYS A 30 -6.44 -21.15 34.03
N ILE A 31 -7.12 -20.82 32.94
CA ILE A 31 -6.84 -19.68 32.09
C ILE A 31 -8.05 -18.75 32.11
N ILE A 32 -7.79 -17.47 32.37
CA ILE A 32 -8.80 -16.41 32.43
C ILE A 32 -8.36 -15.19 31.59
N PRO A 33 -9.30 -14.37 31.11
CA PRO A 33 -8.98 -13.08 30.49
C PRO A 33 -8.15 -12.20 31.44
N TYR A 34 -7.13 -11.52 30.92
CA TYR A 34 -6.24 -10.68 31.73
C TYR A 34 -6.99 -9.57 32.50
N SER A 35 -8.08 -9.06 31.93
CA SER A 35 -8.95 -8.06 32.57
C SER A 35 -9.66 -8.55 33.84
N GLU A 36 -9.73 -9.86 34.06
CA GLU A 36 -10.41 -10.49 35.20
C GLU A 36 -9.43 -11.01 36.28
N VAL A 37 -8.13 -10.76 36.10
CA VAL A 37 -7.07 -11.26 36.97
C VAL A 37 -6.99 -10.44 38.26
N ASN A 38 -7.19 -11.10 39.40
CA ASN A 38 -7.07 -10.48 40.73
C ASN A 38 -5.81 -10.94 41.51
N GLU A 39 -5.11 -11.94 41.02
CA GLU A 39 -3.91 -12.53 41.64
C GLU A 39 -2.76 -12.59 40.63
N THR A 40 -1.51 -12.73 41.09
CA THR A 40 -0.35 -12.77 40.18
C THR A 40 -0.36 -14.05 39.32
N PRO A 41 -0.37 -13.92 37.97
CA PRO A 41 -0.28 -15.07 37.08
C PRO A 41 1.13 -15.58 36.93
N LEU A 42 1.26 -16.87 36.61
CA LEU A 42 2.57 -17.47 36.33
C LEU A 42 3.16 -16.89 35.03
N PHE A 43 2.32 -16.73 34.00
CA PHE A 43 2.66 -16.03 32.78
C PHE A 43 1.39 -15.51 32.09
N LEU A 44 1.59 -14.59 31.15
CA LEU A 44 0.57 -14.07 30.25
C LEU A 44 0.86 -14.54 28.84
N TYR A 45 -0.18 -14.78 28.06
CA TYR A 45 -0.06 -15.00 26.63
C TYR A 45 -1.18 -14.27 25.91
N ASN A 46 -1.00 -14.03 24.61
CA ASN A 46 -1.98 -13.37 23.77
C ASN A 46 -2.32 -14.19 22.52
N LEU A 47 -3.35 -13.75 21.80
CA LEU A 47 -3.68 -14.26 20.48
C LEU A 47 -3.06 -13.37 19.40
N PRO A 48 -2.74 -13.91 18.21
CA PRO A 48 -2.24 -13.09 17.10
C PRO A 48 -3.38 -12.36 16.40
N ALA A 49 -3.15 -11.11 16.02
CA ALA A 49 -4.00 -10.28 15.17
C ALA A 49 -3.40 -10.16 13.77
N THR A 50 -4.26 -9.94 12.77
CA THR A 50 -3.84 -9.69 11.39
C THR A 50 -3.80 -8.20 11.13
N THR A 51 -2.64 -7.69 10.71
CA THR A 51 -2.50 -6.34 10.15
C THR A 51 -2.42 -6.45 8.63
N ILE A 52 -3.22 -5.64 7.95
CA ILE A 52 -3.29 -5.59 6.49
C ILE A 52 -2.41 -4.44 6.03
N ALA A 53 -1.43 -4.74 5.17
CA ALA A 53 -0.66 -3.75 4.43
C ALA A 53 -1.24 -3.61 3.02
N MET A 54 -1.49 -2.37 2.61
CA MET A 54 -2.06 -2.00 1.33
C MET A 54 -1.07 -1.11 0.60
N ASP A 55 -0.43 -1.65 -0.44
CA ASP A 55 0.53 -0.94 -1.27
C ASP A 55 -0.19 -0.39 -2.51
N ILE A 56 -0.37 0.92 -2.55
CA ILE A 56 -1.11 1.63 -3.57
C ILE A 56 -0.11 2.32 -4.50
N LYS A 57 -0.01 1.85 -5.74
CA LYS A 57 0.87 2.44 -6.75
C LYS A 57 0.11 3.49 -7.54
N VAL A 58 0.62 4.71 -7.50
CA VAL A 58 0.04 5.86 -8.21
C VAL A 58 1.05 6.35 -9.23
N LYS A 59 0.62 6.43 -10.49
CA LYS A 59 1.39 6.99 -11.58
C LYS A 59 1.00 8.46 -11.77
N GLN A 60 1.99 9.33 -11.70
CA GLN A 60 1.91 10.72 -12.10
C GLN A 60 2.44 10.85 -13.53
N THR A 61 1.62 11.39 -14.43
CA THR A 61 2.00 11.73 -15.81
C THR A 61 2.05 13.23 -15.93
N GLN A 62 3.25 13.79 -16.10
CA GLN A 62 3.45 15.21 -16.42
C GLN A 62 3.58 15.38 -17.93
N SER A 63 2.60 16.01 -18.55
CA SER A 63 2.60 16.32 -19.97
C SER A 63 3.13 17.73 -20.21
N PHE A 64 4.13 17.85 -21.09
CA PHE A 64 4.69 19.13 -21.53
C PHE A 64 4.39 19.32 -23.01
N LYS A 65 3.78 20.45 -23.33
CA LYS A 65 3.49 20.87 -24.71
C LYS A 65 4.81 21.12 -25.45
N GLY A 66 4.95 20.52 -26.62
CA GLY A 66 6.08 20.79 -27.52
C GLY A 66 6.04 22.22 -28.06
N PRO A 67 7.20 22.92 -28.19
CA PRO A 67 7.26 24.30 -28.67
C PRO A 67 6.68 24.49 -30.08
N TYR A 68 6.71 23.45 -30.92
CA TYR A 68 6.22 23.48 -32.31
C TYR A 68 4.90 22.74 -32.51
N SER A 69 4.20 22.38 -31.43
CA SER A 69 2.94 21.61 -31.48
C SER A 69 1.84 22.20 -32.36
N SER A 70 1.76 23.53 -32.48
CA SER A 70 0.80 24.20 -33.38
C SER A 70 1.07 23.92 -34.86
N TYR A 71 2.28 23.52 -35.22
CA TYR A 71 2.70 23.27 -36.60
C TYR A 71 2.84 21.76 -36.92
N ALA A 72 2.58 20.89 -35.95
CA ALA A 72 2.74 19.44 -36.06
C ALA A 72 1.91 18.85 -37.21
N THR A 73 0.64 19.22 -37.33
CA THR A 73 -0.22 18.76 -38.43
C THR A 73 0.20 19.37 -39.77
N LYS A 74 0.64 20.63 -39.78
CA LYS A 74 1.06 21.33 -41.00
C LYS A 74 2.33 20.73 -41.62
N PHE A 75 3.35 20.47 -40.80
CA PHE A 75 4.67 20.08 -41.31
C PHE A 75 4.95 18.57 -41.22
N LEU A 76 4.35 17.87 -40.25
CA LEU A 76 4.58 16.43 -40.06
C LEU A 76 3.32 15.58 -40.35
N GLY A 77 2.17 16.19 -40.64
CA GLY A 77 0.92 15.46 -40.89
C GLY A 77 0.41 14.71 -39.66
N LEU A 78 0.82 15.09 -38.45
CA LEU A 78 0.46 14.38 -37.23
C LEU A 78 -1.01 14.61 -36.86
N ASP A 79 -1.63 13.55 -36.35
CA ASP A 79 -2.99 13.58 -35.83
C ASP A 79 -3.11 14.47 -34.59
N ASN A 80 -4.22 15.18 -34.48
CA ASN A 80 -4.52 16.01 -33.31
C ASN A 80 -4.54 15.24 -31.98
N LYS A 81 -4.71 13.91 -32.01
CA LYS A 81 -4.73 13.05 -30.83
C LYS A 81 -3.33 12.72 -30.30
N SER A 82 -2.30 12.76 -31.15
CA SER A 82 -0.91 12.49 -30.76
C SER A 82 -0.15 13.74 -30.31
N ILE A 83 -0.83 14.89 -30.20
CA ILE A 83 -0.22 16.18 -29.88
C ILE A 83 -0.71 16.67 -28.52
N ILE A 84 0.23 16.89 -27.60
CA ILE A 84 -0.01 17.54 -26.31
C ILE A 84 -0.24 19.03 -26.56
N LYS A 85 -1.46 19.50 -26.31
CA LYS A 85 -1.87 20.89 -26.61
C LYS A 85 -1.58 21.88 -25.49
N ARG A 86 -1.49 21.39 -24.25
CA ARG A 86 -1.27 22.18 -23.03
C ARG A 86 -0.49 21.35 -22.02
N ASN A 87 0.23 22.03 -21.13
CA ASN A 87 0.84 21.35 -20.00
C ASN A 87 -0.25 20.84 -19.06
N SER A 88 -0.06 19.65 -18.50
CA SER A 88 -0.99 19.06 -17.54
C SER A 88 -0.27 18.06 -16.66
N ILE A 89 -0.81 17.86 -15.46
CA ILE A 89 -0.42 16.79 -14.56
C ILE A 89 -1.64 15.91 -14.37
N HIS A 90 -1.46 14.61 -14.46
CA HIS A 90 -2.52 13.64 -14.24
C HIS A 90 -2.02 12.51 -13.34
N PHE A 91 -2.85 12.10 -12.39
CA PHE A 91 -2.58 10.99 -11.50
C PHE A 91 -3.57 9.86 -11.75
N GLU A 92 -3.07 8.62 -11.70
CA GLU A 92 -3.84 7.40 -11.85
C GLU A 92 -3.37 6.35 -10.86
N ILE A 93 -4.32 5.65 -10.20
CA ILE A 93 -4.01 4.45 -9.41
C ILE A 93 -3.84 3.29 -10.38
N VAL A 94 -2.63 2.74 -10.46
CA VAL A 94 -2.28 1.70 -11.45
C VAL A 94 -2.36 0.30 -10.87
N ASP A 95 -2.05 0.15 -9.58
CA ASP A 95 -1.99 -1.15 -8.92
C ASP A 95 -2.25 -1.00 -7.41
N VAL A 96 -2.88 -2.02 -6.82
CA VAL A 96 -3.16 -2.10 -5.40
C VAL A 96 -2.87 -3.52 -4.94
N GLN A 97 -1.83 -3.67 -4.10
CA GLN A 97 -1.40 -4.95 -3.57
C GLN A 97 -1.71 -5.07 -2.09
N PHE A 98 -2.17 -6.25 -1.68
CA PHE A 98 -2.45 -6.56 -0.28
C PHE A 98 -1.45 -7.59 0.24
N SER A 99 -0.80 -7.26 1.35
CA SER A 99 -0.02 -8.17 2.18
C SER A 99 -0.58 -8.21 3.60
N GLN A 100 -0.28 -9.29 4.33
CA GLN A 100 -0.71 -9.45 5.72
C GLN A 100 0.49 -9.84 6.56
N PHE A 101 0.53 -9.35 7.79
CA PHE A 101 1.50 -9.77 8.79
C PHE A 101 0.84 -9.86 10.15
N GLU A 102 1.41 -10.70 11.00
CA GLU A 102 0.87 -11.02 12.31
C GLU A 102 1.44 -10.08 13.36
N THR A 103 0.56 -9.56 14.21
CA THR A 103 0.91 -8.69 15.34
C THR A 103 0.24 -9.18 16.61
N PRO A 104 0.80 -8.91 17.80
CA PRO A 104 0.14 -9.21 19.06
C PRO A 104 -1.23 -8.54 19.19
N ASP A 105 -2.30 -9.30 19.44
CA ASP A 105 -3.62 -8.72 19.69
C ASP A 105 -3.68 -8.07 21.08
N SER A 106 -3.61 -6.73 21.12
CA SER A 106 -3.67 -5.95 22.35
C SER A 106 -4.97 -6.14 23.15
N SER A 107 -6.05 -6.60 22.51
CA SER A 107 -7.37 -6.78 23.16
C SER A 107 -7.58 -8.16 23.75
N GLN A 108 -6.75 -9.15 23.40
CA GLN A 108 -6.97 -10.56 23.76
C GLN A 108 -5.76 -11.14 24.47
N TRP A 109 -5.62 -10.77 25.74
CA TRP A 109 -4.64 -11.28 26.68
C TRP A 109 -5.27 -12.24 27.67
N TYR A 110 -4.56 -13.34 27.95
CA TYR A 110 -4.98 -14.39 28.86
C TYR A 110 -3.89 -14.69 29.87
N ALA A 111 -4.31 -15.04 31.08
CA ALA A 111 -3.45 -15.29 32.21
C ALA A 111 -3.56 -16.75 32.63
N TYR A 112 -2.42 -17.43 32.78
CA TYR A 112 -2.38 -18.77 33.35
C TYR A 112 -2.24 -18.68 34.88
N MET A 113 -3.28 -19.16 35.57
CA MET A 113 -3.33 -19.30 37.02
C MET A 113 -2.88 -20.72 37.38
N ASN A 114 -1.70 -20.82 37.99
CA ASN A 114 -1.10 -22.12 38.27
C ASN A 114 -1.66 -22.78 39.54
N ASP A 115 -1.76 -24.10 39.51
CA ASP A 115 -1.77 -24.93 40.71
C ASP A 115 -0.33 -25.40 40.96
N PRO A 116 0.26 -25.18 42.16
CA PRO A 116 1.61 -25.65 42.49
C PRO A 116 1.83 -27.17 42.27
N SER A 117 0.74 -27.95 42.27
CA SER A 117 0.78 -29.41 42.16
C SER A 117 0.89 -29.90 40.71
N ILE A 118 0.53 -29.07 39.71
CA ILE A 118 0.46 -29.45 38.30
C ILE A 118 1.00 -28.30 37.43
N ILE A 119 2.17 -28.50 36.84
CA ILE A 119 2.77 -27.54 35.90
C ILE A 119 2.88 -28.22 34.52
N PRO A 120 1.92 -27.96 33.62
CA PRO A 120 2.04 -28.41 32.26
C PRO A 120 3.07 -27.56 31.49
N ASN A 121 3.61 -28.12 30.41
CA ASN A 121 4.63 -27.43 29.61
C ASN A 121 3.97 -26.52 28.59
N PHE A 122 4.19 -25.21 28.71
CA PHE A 122 3.77 -24.23 27.71
C PHE A 122 4.95 -23.80 26.86
N SER A 123 4.72 -23.61 25.56
CA SER A 123 5.66 -22.89 24.68
C SER A 123 4.99 -21.63 24.17
N LEU A 124 5.72 -20.53 24.26
CA LEU A 124 5.31 -19.22 23.77
C LEU A 124 6.32 -18.73 22.72
N SER A 125 5.84 -17.95 21.76
CA SER A 125 6.72 -17.20 20.85
C SER A 125 7.40 -16.02 21.55
N GLN A 126 8.33 -15.35 20.86
CA GLN A 126 8.99 -14.13 21.36
C GLN A 126 8.03 -12.96 21.63
N GLU A 127 6.83 -13.00 21.04
CA GLU A 127 5.80 -11.98 21.21
C GLU A 127 4.68 -12.42 22.19
N ASN A 128 4.95 -13.45 23.00
CA ASN A 128 4.01 -14.04 23.98
C ASN A 128 2.77 -14.73 23.38
N VAL A 129 2.77 -15.06 22.09
CA VAL A 129 1.70 -15.88 21.48
C VAL A 129 1.88 -17.35 21.86
N LEU A 130 0.80 -18.01 22.31
CA LEU A 130 0.81 -19.43 22.67
C LEU A 130 0.98 -20.33 21.43
N THR A 131 2.00 -21.18 21.44
CA THR A 131 2.32 -22.09 20.31
C THR A 131 2.07 -23.56 20.64
N SER A 132 2.26 -23.98 21.89
CA SER A 132 1.95 -25.36 22.27
C SER A 132 1.74 -25.57 23.77
N PHE A 133 1.06 -26.68 24.06
CA PHE A 133 0.83 -27.23 25.39
C PHE A 133 1.24 -28.71 25.41
N ASN A 134 2.15 -29.08 26.31
CA ASN A 134 2.79 -30.41 26.42
C ASN A 134 3.42 -30.94 25.12
N ALA A 135 3.69 -30.06 24.15
CA ALA A 135 4.37 -30.35 22.90
C ALA A 135 5.52 -29.37 22.68
N ILE A 136 6.56 -29.84 21.99
CA ILE A 136 7.70 -29.01 21.58
C ILE A 136 7.31 -28.36 20.27
N SER A 137 7.29 -27.03 20.21
CA SER A 137 7.10 -26.28 18.97
C SER A 137 8.38 -25.56 18.59
N ASP A 138 8.64 -25.45 17.30
CA ASP A 138 9.82 -24.77 16.78
C ASP A 138 9.77 -23.27 17.13
N SER A 139 10.91 -22.70 17.52
CA SER A 139 11.06 -21.27 17.74
C SER A 139 10.91 -20.52 16.41
N ILE A 140 9.82 -19.76 16.27
CA ILE A 140 9.53 -19.00 15.06
C ILE A 140 10.31 -17.68 15.08
N LYS A 141 10.91 -17.34 13.93
CA LYS A 141 11.63 -16.08 13.70
C LYS A 141 10.70 -14.89 13.90
N LYS A 142 11.22 -13.82 14.49
CA LYS A 142 10.56 -12.51 14.60
C LYS A 142 9.98 -12.08 13.25
N THR A 143 8.72 -11.66 13.25
CA THR A 143 8.06 -11.09 12.08
C THR A 143 8.74 -9.76 11.75
N GLU A 144 9.26 -9.62 10.52
CA GLU A 144 9.77 -8.34 10.05
C GLU A 144 8.59 -7.44 9.70
N TYR A 145 8.46 -6.34 10.43
CA TYR A 145 7.46 -5.33 10.16
C TYR A 145 7.91 -4.51 8.94
N PRO A 146 7.03 -4.26 7.95
CA PRO A 146 7.39 -3.38 6.84
C PRO A 146 7.76 -2.01 7.40
N ASN A 147 8.98 -1.54 7.10
CA ASN A 147 9.36 -0.16 7.38
C ASN A 147 8.42 0.75 6.59
N VAL A 148 7.62 1.56 7.29
CA VAL A 148 6.76 2.58 6.68
C VAL A 148 7.67 3.71 6.20
N LEU A 149 8.39 3.47 5.11
CA LEU A 149 9.12 4.49 4.38
C LEU A 149 8.18 5.06 3.33
N ASN A 150 7.98 6.37 3.42
CA ASN A 150 7.29 7.23 2.47
C ASN A 150 7.67 6.88 1.01
N PRO A 151 6.78 7.17 0.04
CA PRO A 151 6.92 6.72 -1.34
C PRO A 151 8.33 6.96 -1.88
N THR A 152 8.97 5.89 -2.31
CA THR A 152 10.22 5.96 -3.08
C THR A 152 9.86 6.50 -4.46
N GLN A 153 10.35 7.69 -4.79
CA GLN A 153 10.23 8.24 -6.13
C GLN A 153 11.11 7.42 -7.06
N VAL A 154 10.50 6.71 -8.01
CA VAL A 154 11.24 6.15 -9.15
C VAL A 154 11.17 7.18 -10.26
N GLU A 155 12.23 7.97 -10.39
CA GLU A 155 12.41 8.89 -11.52
C GLU A 155 12.73 8.09 -12.78
N LEU A 156 11.95 8.30 -13.83
CA LEU A 156 12.34 7.90 -15.18
C LEU A 156 13.19 9.03 -15.78
N GLU A 157 14.31 8.66 -16.40
CA GLU A 157 15.26 9.61 -17.00
C GLU A 157 14.55 10.58 -17.95
N GLY A 158 14.62 11.88 -17.63
CA GLY A 158 14.20 12.94 -18.52
C GLY A 158 15.12 13.00 -19.75
N GLY A 159 14.57 12.74 -20.94
CA GLY A 159 15.32 12.80 -22.19
C GLY A 159 15.78 14.23 -22.48
N PHE A 160 17.09 14.47 -22.45
CA PHE A 160 17.68 15.72 -22.92
C PHE A 160 17.49 15.85 -24.44
N ILE A 161 17.01 17.01 -24.89
CA ILE A 161 16.86 17.31 -26.32
C ILE A 161 18.04 18.17 -26.76
N ASP A 162 18.85 17.66 -27.69
CA ASP A 162 19.96 18.42 -28.27
C ASP A 162 19.45 19.48 -29.26
N LEU A 163 19.45 20.73 -28.82
CA LEU A 163 19.08 21.88 -29.65
C LEU A 163 20.24 22.42 -30.51
N GLY A 164 21.47 21.91 -30.33
CA GLY A 164 22.67 22.43 -30.99
C GLY A 164 22.68 22.32 -32.52
N VAL A 165 21.93 21.38 -33.07
CA VAL A 165 21.78 21.19 -34.52
C VAL A 165 20.86 22.27 -35.15
N ILE A 166 19.96 22.87 -34.37
CA ILE A 166 18.97 23.80 -34.90
C ILE A 166 19.56 25.22 -34.93
N LYS A 167 19.84 25.74 -36.14
CA LYS A 167 20.29 27.13 -36.31
C LYS A 167 19.14 28.10 -36.05
N ILE A 168 19.17 28.78 -34.89
CA ILE A 168 18.14 29.73 -34.42
C ILE A 168 18.24 31.09 -35.14
N GLU A 169 19.43 31.46 -35.60
CA GLU A 169 19.70 32.74 -36.27
C GLU A 169 19.58 32.64 -37.79
N SER A 170 19.05 33.70 -38.40
CA SER A 170 19.07 33.98 -39.84
C SER A 170 19.96 35.19 -40.14
N GLU A 171 20.59 35.17 -41.31
CA GLU A 171 21.37 36.27 -41.85
C GLU A 171 20.64 36.78 -43.10
N GLU A 172 20.23 38.05 -43.08
CA GLU A 172 19.59 38.71 -44.21
C GLU A 172 20.49 39.83 -44.73
N ILE A 173 20.70 39.87 -46.04
CA ILE A 173 21.43 40.98 -46.68
C ILE A 173 20.43 42.10 -46.95
N GLN A 174 20.55 43.19 -46.21
CA GLN A 174 19.74 44.38 -46.40
C GLN A 174 20.55 45.47 -47.09
N THR A 175 19.94 46.16 -48.06
CA THR A 175 20.58 47.32 -48.70
C THR A 175 20.30 48.55 -47.85
N VAL A 176 21.32 49.00 -47.11
CA VAL A 176 21.28 50.20 -46.29
C VAL A 176 21.96 51.33 -47.05
N TYR A 177 21.31 52.49 -47.13
CA TYR A 177 21.89 53.65 -47.82
C TYR A 177 22.75 54.47 -46.86
N ARG A 178 24.08 54.45 -47.07
CA ARG A 178 25.02 55.26 -46.31
C ARG A 178 25.26 56.58 -47.03
N HIS A 179 25.14 57.70 -46.32
CA HIS A 179 25.46 59.01 -46.86
C HIS A 179 26.96 59.24 -46.65
N ILE A 180 27.72 59.37 -47.73
CA ILE A 180 29.16 59.62 -47.70
C ILE A 180 29.38 61.03 -48.24
N GLN A 181 30.07 61.87 -47.47
CA GLN A 181 30.43 63.23 -47.88
C GLN A 181 31.82 63.18 -48.53
N SER A 182 31.91 63.58 -49.80
CA SER A 182 33.18 63.73 -50.52
C SER A 182 33.26 65.13 -51.12
N ASP A 183 34.28 65.88 -50.71
CA ASP A 183 34.73 67.23 -51.10
C ASP A 183 33.69 68.38 -51.20
N THR A 184 32.54 68.19 -51.84
CA THR A 184 31.44 69.20 -51.91
C THR A 184 30.03 68.61 -52.08
N ALA A 185 29.85 67.28 -52.15
CA ALA A 185 28.53 66.66 -52.36
C ALA A 185 28.26 65.48 -51.40
N ILE A 186 26.99 65.35 -50.97
CA ILE A 186 26.50 64.20 -50.21
C ILE A 186 26.03 63.15 -51.22
N ILE A 187 26.73 62.02 -51.27
CA ILE A 187 26.40 60.92 -52.18
C ILE A 187 25.74 59.80 -51.36
N LYS A 188 24.57 59.34 -51.82
CA LYS A 188 23.84 58.24 -51.20
C LYS A 188 24.27 56.92 -51.85
N VAL A 189 25.07 56.14 -51.13
CA VAL A 189 25.62 54.88 -51.65
C VAL A 189 24.85 53.70 -51.04
N PRO A 190 24.27 52.80 -51.86
CA PRO A 190 23.69 51.56 -51.35
C PRO A 190 24.82 50.64 -50.86
N VAL A 191 24.80 50.27 -49.58
CA VAL A 191 25.73 49.32 -48.97
C VAL A 191 24.94 48.09 -48.55
N GLN A 192 25.41 46.91 -48.93
CA GLN A 192 24.86 45.65 -48.45
C GLN A 192 25.38 45.37 -47.04
N GLU A 193 24.49 45.33 -46.06
CA GLU A 193 24.82 44.97 -44.68
C GLU A 193 24.13 43.65 -44.33
N THR A 194 24.86 42.75 -43.66
CA THR A 194 24.29 41.49 -43.17
C THR A 194 23.69 41.74 -41.79
N VAL A 195 22.37 41.59 -41.67
CA VAL A 195 21.66 41.73 -40.41
C VAL A 195 21.35 40.32 -39.88
N ARG A 196 21.74 40.07 -38.62
CA ARG A 196 21.39 38.84 -37.91
C ARG A 196 20.07 39.02 -37.17
N SER A 197 19.12 38.12 -37.42
CA SER A 197 17.80 38.10 -36.77
C SER A 197 17.48 36.70 -36.26
N LEU A 198 16.57 36.60 -35.29
CA LEU A 198 16.04 35.30 -34.86
C LEU A 198 14.98 34.83 -35.87
N LYS A 199 15.01 33.55 -36.20
CA LYS A 199 13.98 32.94 -37.03
C LYS A 199 12.62 32.95 -36.34
N SER A 200 11.55 33.03 -37.13
CA SER A 200 10.19 32.88 -36.60
C SER A 200 9.96 31.46 -36.06
N ILE A 201 9.00 31.30 -35.14
CA ILE A 201 8.65 29.97 -34.59
C ILE A 201 8.21 29.01 -35.71
N GLU A 202 7.51 29.53 -36.72
CA GLU A 202 7.11 28.73 -37.88
C GLU A 202 8.31 28.29 -38.72
N ASP A 203 9.27 29.19 -38.98
CA ASP A 203 10.48 28.83 -39.73
C ASP A 203 11.33 27.83 -38.95
N MET A 204 11.42 27.99 -37.63
CA MET A 204 12.08 27.02 -36.76
C MET A 204 11.39 25.66 -36.83
N ALA A 205 10.06 25.63 -36.74
CA ALA A 205 9.29 24.39 -36.92
C ALA A 205 9.54 23.77 -38.30
N ARG A 206 9.55 24.56 -39.38
CA ARG A 206 9.86 24.07 -40.73
C ARG A 206 11.26 23.43 -40.79
N HIS A 207 12.27 24.13 -40.28
CA HIS A 207 13.65 23.63 -40.21
C HIS A 207 13.76 22.30 -39.44
N VAL A 208 13.09 22.17 -38.31
CA VAL A 208 13.09 20.91 -37.53
C VAL A 208 12.34 19.81 -38.29
N SER A 209 11.24 20.12 -38.96
CA SER A 209 10.51 19.13 -39.77
C SER A 209 11.36 18.62 -40.94
N ASP A 210 12.10 19.50 -41.61
CA ASP A 210 13.02 19.14 -42.69
C ASP A 210 14.13 18.22 -42.16
N PHE A 211 14.63 18.48 -40.96
CA PHE A 211 15.61 17.63 -40.30
C PHE A 211 15.05 16.23 -39.96
N ILE A 212 13.81 16.15 -39.47
CA ILE A 212 13.12 14.86 -39.23
C ILE A 212 12.99 14.08 -40.55
N ILE A 213 12.56 14.73 -41.63
CA ILE A 213 12.44 14.12 -42.95
C ILE A 213 13.81 13.65 -43.44
N LYS A 214 14.86 14.45 -43.23
CA LYS A 214 16.24 14.08 -43.56
C LYS A 214 16.65 12.80 -42.85
N ILE A 215 16.41 12.68 -41.54
CA ILE A 215 16.73 11.46 -40.76
C ILE A 215 15.97 10.25 -41.33
N ARG A 216 14.67 10.40 -41.63
CA ARG A 216 13.84 9.32 -42.20
C ARG A 216 14.40 8.82 -43.53
N ASN A 217 14.82 9.74 -44.41
CA ASN A 217 15.40 9.39 -45.71
C ASN A 217 16.73 8.65 -45.54
N HIS A 218 17.64 9.13 -44.67
CA HIS A 218 18.92 8.46 -44.42
C HIS A 218 18.71 7.06 -43.81
N ARG A 219 17.74 6.92 -42.90
CA ARG A 219 17.39 5.60 -42.35
C ARG A 219 16.87 4.66 -43.44
N TYR A 220 16.01 5.14 -44.33
CA TYR A 220 15.53 4.35 -45.47
C TYR A 220 16.68 3.89 -46.37
N GLU A 221 17.59 4.79 -46.74
CA GLU A 221 18.77 4.49 -47.56
C GLU A 221 19.69 3.45 -46.91
N LEU A 222 19.91 3.55 -45.59
CA LEU A 222 20.66 2.56 -44.81
C LEU A 222 19.98 1.19 -44.80
N VAL A 223 18.66 1.14 -44.59
CA VAL A 223 17.93 -0.14 -44.59
C VAL A 223 17.88 -0.75 -46.01
N ALA A 224 17.78 0.08 -47.04
CA ALA A 224 17.65 -0.34 -48.43
C ALA A 224 18.97 -0.77 -49.09
N GLY A 225 20.12 -0.62 -48.41
CA GLY A 225 21.41 -1.00 -49.01
C GLY A 225 21.99 0.03 -49.98
N LEU A 226 21.57 1.30 -49.93
CA LEU A 226 21.88 2.31 -50.95
C LEU A 226 23.19 3.11 -50.70
N TYR A 227 23.91 2.81 -49.62
CA TYR A 227 25.21 3.41 -49.32
C TYR A 227 26.39 2.64 -49.93
N GLU A 228 27.41 3.39 -50.37
CA GLU A 228 28.65 2.82 -50.93
C GLU A 228 29.51 2.08 -49.88
N ALA A 229 29.47 2.53 -48.62
CA ALA A 229 30.16 1.93 -47.49
C ALA A 229 29.17 1.59 -46.38
N PHE A 230 28.99 0.29 -46.12
CA PHE A 230 28.06 -0.22 -45.12
C PHE A 230 28.77 -0.60 -43.82
N PRO A 231 28.35 -0.10 -42.65
CA PRO A 231 28.80 -0.65 -41.38
C PRO A 231 28.23 -2.07 -41.23
N GLU A 232 29.07 -3.04 -40.85
CA GLU A 232 28.64 -4.45 -40.71
C GLU A 232 28.08 -4.76 -39.32
N GLY A 233 27.11 -5.68 -39.29
CA GLY A 233 26.64 -6.34 -38.06
C GLY A 233 26.01 -5.41 -37.03
N GLU A 234 26.56 -5.44 -35.81
CA GLU A 234 26.00 -4.78 -34.62
C GLU A 234 26.05 -3.24 -34.70
N SER A 235 27.05 -2.69 -35.39
CA SER A 235 27.21 -1.24 -35.56
C SER A 235 26.08 -0.62 -36.39
N LEU A 236 25.57 -1.33 -37.40
CA LEU A 236 24.41 -0.89 -38.17
C LEU A 236 23.16 -0.83 -37.29
N LYS A 237 22.94 -1.84 -36.46
CA LYS A 237 21.80 -1.90 -35.53
C LYS A 237 21.82 -0.71 -34.56
N VAL A 238 22.96 -0.46 -33.92
CA VAL A 238 23.13 0.67 -32.99
C VAL A 238 22.92 2.01 -33.70
N SER A 239 23.43 2.15 -34.93
CA SER A 239 23.25 3.38 -35.71
C SER A 239 21.77 3.63 -36.04
N ILE A 240 21.04 2.60 -36.48
CA ILE A 240 19.61 2.69 -36.77
C ILE A 240 18.81 3.03 -35.51
N GLU A 241 19.14 2.39 -34.38
CA GLU A 241 18.50 2.65 -33.09
C GLU A 241 18.70 4.11 -32.64
N GLU A 242 19.92 4.64 -32.75
CA GLU A 242 20.15 6.05 -32.40
C GLU A 242 19.45 7.01 -33.37
N MET A 243 19.34 6.67 -34.66
CA MET A 243 18.53 7.48 -35.60
C MET A 243 17.05 7.50 -35.20
N TYR A 244 16.48 6.39 -34.70
CA TYR A 244 15.13 6.39 -34.13
C TYR A 244 15.05 7.27 -32.88
N ASN A 245 16.02 7.18 -31.98
CA ASN A 245 16.06 8.02 -30.77
C ASN A 245 16.12 9.50 -31.12
N VAL A 246 16.99 9.89 -32.05
CA VAL A 246 17.14 11.27 -32.51
C VAL A 246 15.86 11.75 -33.21
N GLU A 247 15.26 10.96 -34.10
CA GLU A 247 13.98 11.29 -34.73
C GLU A 247 12.89 11.53 -33.66
N ASN A 248 12.79 10.65 -32.66
CA ASN A 248 11.81 10.77 -31.58
C ASN A 248 12.04 12.02 -30.74
N ARG A 249 13.31 12.36 -30.41
CA ARG A 249 13.66 13.60 -29.68
C ARG A 249 13.16 14.83 -30.43
N TYR A 250 13.43 14.96 -31.73
CA TYR A 250 12.98 16.12 -32.52
C TYR A 250 11.48 16.10 -32.79
N THR A 251 10.87 14.93 -32.99
CA THR A 251 9.42 14.78 -33.11
C THR A 251 8.71 15.23 -31.82
N SER A 252 9.33 15.01 -30.66
CA SER A 252 8.80 15.46 -29.37
C SER A 252 8.69 16.99 -29.24
N LEU A 253 9.44 17.76 -30.04
CA LEU A 253 9.26 19.21 -30.12
C LEU A 253 7.89 19.59 -30.74
N PHE A 254 7.30 18.69 -31.52
CA PHE A 254 5.96 18.82 -32.10
C PHE A 254 4.89 18.11 -31.27
N THR A 255 5.13 16.87 -30.83
CA THR A 255 4.11 16.11 -30.08
C THR A 255 4.03 16.52 -28.61
N GLY A 256 5.10 17.07 -28.05
CA GLY A 256 5.32 17.18 -26.61
C GLY A 256 5.89 15.89 -26.02
N ILE A 257 6.17 15.95 -24.72
CA ILE A 257 6.70 14.82 -23.92
C ILE A 257 5.79 14.53 -22.72
N ASN A 258 5.72 13.26 -22.33
CA ASN A 258 5.15 12.83 -21.06
C ASN A 258 6.27 12.31 -20.17
N ILE A 259 6.34 12.80 -18.94
CA ILE A 259 7.26 12.30 -17.91
C ILE A 259 6.41 11.56 -16.89
N ASP A 260 6.63 10.26 -16.81
CA ASP A 260 5.92 9.37 -15.90
C ASP A 260 6.74 9.18 -14.62
N THR A 261 6.09 9.29 -13.45
CA THR A 261 6.71 9.02 -12.14
C THR A 261 5.76 8.13 -11.35
N THR A 262 6.26 7.02 -10.80
CA THR A 262 5.43 6.11 -10.00
C THR A 262 5.77 6.25 -8.53
N TYR A 263 4.74 6.41 -7.71
CA TYR A 263 4.81 6.49 -6.25
C TYR A 263 4.13 5.26 -5.64
N THR A 264 4.71 4.69 -4.58
CA THR A 264 4.09 3.60 -3.83
C THR A 264 3.74 4.07 -2.43
N PHE A 265 2.46 4.06 -2.08
CA PHE A 265 1.96 4.44 -0.76
C PHE A 265 1.53 3.18 0.01
N THR A 266 2.16 2.92 1.16
CA THR A 266 1.83 1.78 2.02
C THR A 266 0.96 2.22 3.19
N PHE A 267 -0.25 1.69 3.25
CA PHE A 267 -1.18 1.92 4.37
C PHE A 267 -1.30 0.66 5.23
N LEU A 268 -1.19 0.82 6.55
CA LEU A 268 -1.33 -0.26 7.51
C LEU A 268 -2.67 -0.13 8.25
N PHE A 269 -3.46 -1.21 8.28
CA PHE A 269 -4.71 -1.25 9.03
C PHE A 269 -4.86 -2.55 9.80
N THR A 270 -5.15 -2.44 11.11
CA THR A 270 -5.44 -3.58 11.97
C THR A 270 -6.89 -3.46 12.47
N PRO A 271 -7.83 -4.26 11.93
CA PRO A 271 -9.22 -4.21 12.40
C PRO A 271 -9.30 -4.61 13.88
N GLN A 272 -10.31 -4.10 14.60
CA GLN A 272 -10.56 -4.50 15.98
C GLN A 272 -11.57 -5.66 16.02
N GLY A 273 -11.41 -6.63 16.91
CA GLY A 273 -12.26 -7.83 16.94
C GLY A 273 -13.74 -7.57 17.28
N ASN A 274 -14.06 -6.43 17.88
CA ASN A 274 -15.44 -6.02 18.20
C ASN A 274 -16.06 -5.11 17.11
N SER A 275 -15.39 -4.90 15.98
CA SER A 275 -15.88 -4.03 14.92
C SER A 275 -17.11 -4.64 14.26
N ILE A 276 -18.14 -3.82 14.02
CA ILE A 276 -19.31 -4.21 13.23
C ILE A 276 -18.89 -4.23 11.76
N THR A 277 -19.18 -5.34 11.07
CA THR A 277 -18.96 -5.46 9.62
C THR A 277 -20.16 -4.92 8.84
N PRO A 278 -19.98 -4.25 7.68
CA PRO A 278 -18.69 -4.00 7.02
C PRO A 278 -17.86 -2.93 7.74
N ILE A 279 -16.56 -3.18 7.87
CA ILE A 279 -15.62 -2.21 8.44
C ILE A 279 -15.23 -1.25 7.33
N LEU A 280 -15.61 0.02 7.47
CA LEU A 280 -15.27 1.09 6.53
C LEU A 280 -14.20 1.99 7.12
N LYS A 281 -13.09 2.16 6.40
CA LYS A 281 -12.00 3.06 6.80
C LYS A 281 -11.48 3.86 5.61
N THR A 282 -11.60 5.18 5.67
CA THR A 282 -10.92 6.06 4.71
C THR A 282 -9.42 6.04 4.96
N LEU A 283 -8.64 5.70 3.92
CA LEU A 283 -7.19 5.62 3.97
C LEU A 283 -6.55 6.96 3.57
N CYS A 284 -7.00 7.50 2.45
CA CYS A 284 -6.56 8.77 1.90
C CYS A 284 -7.61 9.34 0.96
N TYR A 285 -7.36 10.55 0.47
CA TYR A 285 -8.11 11.12 -0.63
C TYR A 285 -7.30 11.04 -1.92
N PHE A 286 -7.98 10.86 -3.05
CA PHE A 286 -7.37 10.77 -4.36
C PHE A 286 -8.13 11.64 -5.35
N ASP A 287 -7.37 12.43 -6.11
CA ASP A 287 -7.88 13.20 -7.23
C ASP A 287 -6.94 13.07 -8.44
N SER A 288 -7.51 13.10 -9.64
CA SER A 288 -6.74 12.96 -10.87
C SER A 288 -5.80 14.14 -11.17
N GLU A 289 -6.02 15.32 -10.57
CA GLU A 289 -5.20 16.52 -10.80
C GLU A 289 -4.18 16.75 -9.68
N THR A 290 -4.55 16.45 -8.43
CA THR A 290 -3.69 16.69 -7.25
C THR A 290 -3.03 15.43 -6.70
N GLY A 291 -3.50 14.24 -7.07
CA GLY A 291 -2.95 12.96 -6.63
C GLY A 291 -3.45 12.54 -5.26
N VAL A 292 -2.57 11.93 -4.46
CA VAL A 292 -2.89 11.40 -3.14
C VAL A 292 -2.75 12.47 -2.07
N THR A 293 -3.83 12.73 -1.32
CA THR A 293 -3.81 13.55 -0.11
C THR A 293 -3.88 12.65 1.13
N LEU A 294 -2.80 12.64 1.91
CA LEU A 294 -2.68 11.81 3.11
C LEU A 294 -3.47 12.40 4.28
N ILE A 295 -4.12 11.53 5.05
CA ILE A 295 -4.78 11.89 6.31
C ILE A 295 -3.76 11.68 7.42
N THR A 296 -3.32 12.76 8.06
CA THR A 296 -2.38 12.68 9.19
C THR A 296 -3.00 13.31 10.43
N PRO A 297 -2.56 12.94 11.65
CA PRO A 297 -3.07 13.56 12.88
C PRO A 297 -2.95 15.09 12.89
N ASN A 298 -1.92 15.63 12.22
CA ASN A 298 -1.65 17.06 12.12
C ASN A 298 -2.41 17.75 10.98
N GLN A 299 -2.88 16.98 9.99
CA GLN A 299 -3.61 17.47 8.83
C GLN A 299 -4.82 16.57 8.59
N GLN A 300 -5.87 16.81 9.38
CA GLN A 300 -7.18 16.19 9.20
C GLN A 300 -7.89 16.90 8.04
N TYR A 301 -7.48 16.57 6.82
CA TYR A 301 -8.27 16.93 5.66
C TYR A 301 -9.53 16.07 5.70
N ILE A 302 -10.68 16.72 5.86
CA ILE A 302 -12.00 16.08 5.79
C ILE A 302 -12.66 16.59 4.53
N ASN A 303 -12.97 15.65 3.64
CA ASN A 303 -13.72 15.91 2.43
C ASN A 303 -14.86 14.89 2.35
N ASP A 304 -16.09 15.39 2.31
CA ASP A 304 -17.30 14.56 2.30
C ASP A 304 -17.62 14.01 0.90
N ASN A 305 -16.87 14.41 -0.13
CA ASN A 305 -17.01 13.87 -1.46
C ASN A 305 -16.49 12.43 -1.52
N ILE A 306 -17.42 11.49 -1.42
CA ILE A 306 -17.16 10.04 -1.47
C ILE A 306 -16.34 9.66 -2.71
N ASN A 307 -16.54 10.33 -3.86
CA ASN A 307 -15.82 10.02 -5.11
C ASN A 307 -14.31 10.24 -5.04
N GLN A 308 -13.85 11.06 -4.10
CA GLN A 308 -12.42 11.31 -3.85
C GLN A 308 -11.87 10.48 -2.68
N GLN A 309 -12.72 9.72 -1.98
CA GLN A 309 -12.29 8.90 -0.86
C GLN A 309 -11.80 7.54 -1.34
N LEU A 310 -10.55 7.21 -1.00
CA LEU A 310 -10.02 5.87 -1.13
C LEU A 310 -10.27 5.13 0.19
N ARG A 311 -11.22 4.20 0.16
CA ARG A 311 -11.76 3.52 1.35
C ARG A 311 -11.40 2.04 1.33
N LEU A 312 -11.01 1.55 2.50
CA LEU A 312 -10.96 0.13 2.81
C LEU A 312 -12.33 -0.33 3.29
N GLU A 313 -12.81 -1.42 2.71
CA GLU A 313 -14.00 -2.14 3.15
C GLU A 313 -13.62 -3.59 3.47
N ILE A 314 -14.01 -4.06 4.66
CA ILE A 314 -13.81 -5.45 5.09
C ILE A 314 -15.16 -6.04 5.46
N GLU A 315 -15.53 -7.12 4.79
CA GLU A 315 -16.77 -7.87 5.03
C GLU A 315 -16.50 -9.38 5.17
N TYR A 316 -17.36 -10.11 5.87
CA TYR A 316 -17.26 -11.57 5.92
C TYR A 316 -17.60 -12.18 4.56
N ALA A 317 -16.74 -13.07 4.05
CA ALA A 317 -16.95 -13.64 2.73
C ALA A 317 -18.13 -14.64 2.69
N ASN A 318 -18.26 -15.52 3.70
CA ASN A 318 -19.27 -16.60 3.70
C ASN A 318 -19.72 -17.12 5.08
N TYR A 319 -19.06 -16.75 6.18
CA TYR A 319 -19.38 -17.23 7.54
C TYR A 319 -19.25 -16.08 8.54
N HIS A 320 -20.27 -15.91 9.37
CA HIS A 320 -20.25 -14.96 10.48
C HIS A 320 -19.75 -15.66 11.74
N PRO A 321 -18.72 -15.13 12.42
CA PRO A 321 -18.28 -15.66 13.70
C PRO A 321 -19.41 -15.62 14.74
N ILE A 322 -19.33 -16.48 15.74
CA ILE A 322 -20.23 -16.48 16.89
C ILE A 322 -19.75 -15.38 17.84
N ILE A 323 -20.32 -14.18 17.70
CA ILE A 323 -19.88 -12.94 18.35
C ILE A 323 -20.02 -12.97 19.89
N SER A 324 -20.85 -13.86 20.44
CA SER A 324 -21.19 -13.92 21.88
C SER A 324 -20.32 -14.87 22.71
N GLN A 325 -19.20 -15.36 22.20
CA GLN A 325 -18.30 -16.24 22.95
C GLN A 325 -17.59 -15.46 24.06
N ARG A 326 -18.09 -15.60 25.30
CA ARG A 326 -17.36 -15.14 26.49
C ARG A 326 -16.39 -16.24 26.92
N VAL A 327 -15.10 -15.93 26.85
CA VAL A 327 -14.08 -16.69 27.54
C VAL A 327 -14.27 -16.45 29.04
N SER A 328 -14.23 -17.52 29.82
CA SER A 328 -14.37 -17.44 31.28
C SER A 328 -13.29 -18.31 31.94
N ASN A 329 -13.51 -18.73 33.19
CA ASN A 329 -12.62 -19.65 33.87
C ASN A 329 -12.59 -21.02 33.18
N GLY A 330 -11.47 -21.38 32.53
CA GLY A 330 -11.39 -22.61 31.75
C GLY A 330 -9.97 -23.01 31.33
N GLY A 331 -9.88 -23.77 30.23
CA GLY A 331 -8.61 -24.23 29.65
C GLY A 331 -8.02 -23.24 28.63
N PRO A 332 -7.03 -23.70 27.82
CA PRO A 332 -6.38 -22.85 26.83
C PRO A 332 -7.32 -22.28 25.79
N VAL A 333 -7.11 -21.02 25.46
CA VAL A 333 -7.88 -20.26 24.48
C VAL A 333 -7.13 -20.20 23.16
N TYR A 334 -7.84 -20.48 22.07
CA TYR A 334 -7.34 -20.40 20.70
C TYR A 334 -8.35 -19.68 19.81
N ARG A 335 -7.97 -19.39 18.56
CA ARG A 335 -8.72 -18.56 17.64
C ARG A 335 -8.86 -19.21 16.28
N ILE A 336 -10.06 -19.17 15.71
CA ILE A 336 -10.27 -19.57 14.31
C ILE A 336 -10.45 -18.31 13.48
N PRO A 337 -9.51 -17.93 12.60
CA PRO A 337 -9.61 -16.73 11.77
C PRO A 337 -10.87 -16.72 10.90
N ALA A 338 -11.44 -15.54 10.67
CA ALA A 338 -12.52 -15.39 9.71
C ALA A 338 -11.97 -15.15 8.30
N LEU A 339 -12.63 -15.71 7.29
CA LEU A 339 -12.35 -15.38 5.90
C LEU A 339 -13.16 -14.14 5.52
N CYS A 340 -12.45 -13.07 5.19
CA CYS A 340 -13.01 -11.77 4.86
C CYS A 340 -12.70 -11.39 3.41
N GLU A 341 -13.66 -10.73 2.75
CA GLU A 341 -13.42 -10.01 1.52
C GLU A 341 -12.94 -8.59 1.87
N VAL A 342 -11.74 -8.25 1.38
CA VAL A 342 -11.09 -6.96 1.62
C VAL A 342 -11.04 -6.20 0.31
N LYS A 343 -11.75 -5.07 0.26
CA LYS A 343 -11.89 -4.22 -0.93
C LYS A 343 -11.26 -2.85 -0.72
N ILE A 344 -10.70 -2.31 -1.79
CA ILE A 344 -10.36 -0.89 -1.90
C ILE A 344 -11.31 -0.24 -2.88
N LEU A 345 -12.04 0.77 -2.40
CA LEU A 345 -13.07 1.50 -3.12
C LEU A 345 -12.60 2.93 -3.36
N LEU A 346 -12.72 3.43 -4.58
CA LEU A 346 -12.60 4.86 -4.91
C LEU A 346 -13.99 5.35 -5.30
N GLY A 347 -14.63 6.13 -4.42
CA GLY A 347 -16.07 6.35 -4.52
C GLY A 347 -16.83 5.04 -4.37
N GLU A 348 -17.67 4.73 -5.36
CA GLU A 348 -18.43 3.48 -5.46
C GLU A 348 -17.72 2.41 -6.30
N LYS A 349 -16.59 2.74 -6.94
CA LYS A 349 -15.87 1.81 -7.81
C LYS A 349 -14.89 0.98 -6.99
N THR A 350 -15.01 -0.35 -7.07
CA THR A 350 -13.97 -1.26 -6.58
C THR A 350 -12.72 -1.18 -7.44
N VAL A 351 -11.62 -0.75 -6.83
CA VAL A 351 -10.29 -0.68 -7.44
C VAL A 351 -9.59 -2.02 -7.35
N SER A 352 -9.72 -2.70 -6.20
CA SER A 352 -9.13 -4.02 -5.97
C SER A 352 -9.94 -4.77 -4.90
N SER A 353 -9.97 -6.10 -4.97
CA SER A 353 -10.60 -6.99 -3.99
C SER A 353 -9.74 -8.23 -3.79
N LYS A 354 -9.61 -8.69 -2.54
CA LYS A 354 -8.90 -9.92 -2.19
C LYS A 354 -9.54 -10.61 -0.99
N LEU A 355 -9.60 -11.94 -1.02
CA LEU A 355 -9.98 -12.74 0.14
C LEU A 355 -8.78 -12.91 1.07
N LEU A 356 -8.93 -12.52 2.33
CA LEU A 356 -7.90 -12.60 3.37
C LEU A 356 -8.46 -13.22 4.65
N SER A 357 -7.63 -13.97 5.36
CA SER A 357 -7.97 -14.49 6.69
C SER A 357 -7.60 -13.48 7.75
N ILE A 358 -8.58 -12.94 8.47
CA ILE A 358 -8.39 -11.95 9.53
C ILE A 358 -8.65 -12.62 10.87
N ASN A 359 -7.59 -12.74 11.67
CA ASN A 359 -7.59 -13.49 12.92
C ASN A 359 -8.64 -12.96 13.89
N GLN A 360 -8.60 -11.68 14.22
CA GLN A 360 -9.40 -11.03 15.26
C GLN A 360 -10.88 -10.89 14.93
N LEU A 361 -11.26 -11.03 13.66
CA LEU A 361 -12.67 -11.10 13.24
C LEU A 361 -13.20 -12.54 13.28
N GLY A 362 -12.38 -13.49 13.74
CA GLY A 362 -12.72 -14.88 13.89
C GLY A 362 -13.44 -15.25 15.18
N ASN A 363 -13.58 -16.55 15.43
CA ASN A 363 -14.09 -17.08 16.68
C ASN A 363 -12.96 -17.21 17.72
N VAL A 364 -13.29 -16.99 18.99
CA VAL A 364 -12.39 -17.24 20.13
C VAL A 364 -12.95 -18.38 20.94
N ILE A 365 -12.25 -19.51 20.94
CA ILE A 365 -12.73 -20.76 21.54
C ILE A 365 -11.84 -21.14 22.71
N GLN A 366 -12.47 -21.49 23.83
CA GLN A 366 -11.79 -21.98 25.02
C GLN A 366 -11.92 -23.50 25.11
N LEU A 367 -10.78 -24.17 25.31
CA LEU A 367 -10.75 -25.59 25.56
C LEU A 367 -11.16 -25.93 27.00
N PRO A 368 -11.61 -27.18 27.27
CA PRO A 368 -11.95 -27.61 28.61
C PRO A 368 -10.78 -27.50 29.59
N VAL A 369 -11.06 -27.08 30.84
CA VAL A 369 -10.04 -26.93 31.90
C VAL A 369 -9.29 -28.22 32.21
N GLY A 370 -9.93 -29.38 32.06
CA GLY A 370 -9.33 -30.70 32.33
C GLY A 370 -8.10 -31.03 31.46
N ILE A 371 -7.92 -30.31 30.35
CA ILE A 371 -6.70 -30.41 29.54
C ILE A 371 -5.47 -29.90 30.31
N LEU A 372 -5.64 -28.86 31.14
CA LEU A 372 -4.54 -28.29 31.94
C LEU A 372 -4.02 -29.28 32.99
N SER A 373 -4.90 -30.13 33.50
CA SER A 373 -4.58 -31.11 34.55
C SER A 373 -4.05 -32.44 34.02
N ASN A 374 -4.14 -32.70 32.71
CA ASN A 374 -3.78 -33.99 32.11
C ASN A 374 -2.62 -33.85 31.12
N SER A 375 -1.49 -34.46 31.47
CA SER A 375 -0.25 -34.46 30.68
C SER A 375 -0.31 -35.26 29.37
N ASP A 376 -1.33 -36.10 29.19
CA ASP A 376 -1.45 -36.97 28.00
C ASP A 376 -1.91 -36.20 26.75
N TYR A 377 -2.53 -35.03 26.94
CA TYR A 377 -2.93 -34.16 25.85
C TYR A 377 -1.75 -33.31 25.39
N LYS A 378 -1.42 -33.46 24.11
CA LYS A 378 -0.46 -32.61 23.40
C LYS A 378 -1.21 -31.75 22.40
N ILE A 379 -1.06 -30.43 22.54
CA ILE A 379 -1.78 -29.46 21.72
C ILE A 379 -0.77 -28.56 21.03
N GLU A 380 -0.97 -28.39 19.72
CA GLU A 380 -0.22 -27.43 18.91
C GLU A 380 -1.17 -26.36 18.40
N ILE A 381 -0.73 -25.11 18.49
CA ILE A 381 -1.42 -23.92 18.01
C ILE A 381 -0.49 -23.23 17.02
N ASP A 382 -1.03 -22.84 15.87
CA ASP A 382 -0.30 -22.05 14.91
C ASP A 382 -0.09 -20.63 15.46
N SER A 383 1.17 -20.20 15.60
CA SER A 383 1.51 -18.89 16.15
C SER A 383 1.02 -17.74 15.29
N LYS A 384 0.81 -17.97 13.99
CA LYS A 384 0.42 -16.91 13.04
C LYS A 384 -1.08 -16.64 13.08
N THR A 385 -1.87 -17.70 13.09
CA THR A 385 -3.33 -17.60 13.04
C THR A 385 -3.99 -17.68 14.42
N GLY A 386 -3.28 -18.26 15.40
CA GLY A 386 -3.84 -18.62 16.70
C GLY A 386 -4.74 -19.86 16.60
N ASN A 387 -4.76 -20.54 15.45
CA ASN A 387 -5.64 -21.66 15.20
C ASN A 387 -5.07 -22.96 15.77
N LEU A 388 -5.98 -23.82 16.21
CA LEU A 388 -5.64 -25.15 16.68
C LEU A 388 -5.12 -25.98 15.50
N LYS A 389 -3.85 -26.43 15.59
CA LYS A 389 -3.20 -27.22 14.56
C LYS A 389 -3.42 -28.72 14.79
N SER A 390 -3.29 -29.19 16.03
CA SER A 390 -3.54 -30.58 16.37
C SER A 390 -3.81 -30.78 17.87
N ILE A 391 -4.62 -31.80 18.18
CA ILE A 391 -4.75 -32.36 19.53
C ILE A 391 -4.42 -33.86 19.42
N ILE A 392 -3.42 -34.31 20.18
CA ILE A 392 -2.99 -35.71 20.21
C ILE A 392 -3.12 -36.20 21.65
N THR A 393 -3.67 -37.41 21.82
CA THR A 393 -3.69 -38.11 23.11
C THR A 393 -2.61 -39.20 23.12
N GLY A 394 -2.00 -39.44 24.28
CA GLY A 394 -0.92 -40.44 24.44
C GLY A 394 -1.24 -41.87 23.97
N SER A 395 -2.51 -42.20 23.70
CA SER A 395 -2.93 -43.52 23.24
C SER A 395 -2.70 -43.80 21.74
N ASP A 396 -2.51 -42.77 20.90
CA ASP A 396 -2.44 -42.90 19.43
C ASP A 396 -1.03 -43.09 18.84
N TYR A 397 0.03 -43.01 19.66
CA TYR A 397 1.40 -43.26 19.20
C TYR A 397 1.74 -44.77 19.08
N GLY A 398 0.87 -45.66 19.57
CA GLY A 398 1.13 -47.10 19.67
C GLY A 398 0.72 -47.96 18.46
N THR A 399 -0.08 -47.45 17.51
CA THR A 399 -0.70 -48.28 16.46
C THR A 399 -0.01 -48.21 15.10
N LYS A 400 0.91 -47.26 14.84
CA LYS A 400 1.63 -47.19 13.55
C LYS A 400 2.95 -47.99 13.49
N ASN A 401 3.54 -48.38 14.62
CA ASN A 401 4.84 -49.09 14.63
C ASN A 401 4.78 -50.62 14.79
N LYS A 402 3.59 -51.25 14.75
CA LYS A 402 3.46 -52.71 14.93
C LYS A 402 3.18 -53.54 13.65
N LYS A 403 3.18 -52.93 12.45
CA LYS A 403 2.94 -53.66 11.19
C LYS A 403 4.18 -53.92 10.31
N SER A 404 5.39 -53.52 10.72
CA SER A 404 6.62 -53.76 9.92
C SER A 404 7.54 -54.86 10.45
N SER A 405 7.11 -55.70 11.40
CA SER A 405 7.93 -56.79 11.94
C SER A 405 7.22 -58.15 11.94
N LYS A 406 6.73 -58.59 10.78
CA LYS A 406 6.44 -60.02 10.53
C LYS A 406 6.49 -60.33 9.03
N GLN A 407 7.72 -60.35 8.50
CA GLN A 407 8.08 -61.16 7.33
C GLN A 407 9.55 -61.55 7.49
N LYS A 408 9.77 -62.75 8.01
CA LYS A 408 10.90 -63.62 7.72
C LYS A 408 10.40 -65.05 7.83
#